data_AF-A0AAJ0B3B5-F1
#
_entry.id   AF-A0AAJ0B3B5-F1
#
_cell.length_a   1.000
_cell.length_b   1.000
_cell.length_c   1.000
_cell.angle_alpha   90.00
_cell.angle_beta   90.00
_cell.angle_gamma   90.00
#
_symmetry.space_group_name_H-M   'P 1'
#
loop_
_entity.id
_entity.type
_entity.pdbx_description
1 polymer ?
#
loop_
_entity_poly.entity_id
_entity_poly.type
_entity_poly.pdbx_seq_one_letter_code
_entity_poly.pdbx_strand_id
1 'polypeptide(L)' 'YLGKTLLHLAVLTSNEPVCSMLLHLGADVNAQDMFGQRPLDVACSERKPPIQIIKLLVQSKAETHPASPRDLTPLQ' A
#
# COMPACT_ATOMS: atom_id res chain seq x y z
N TYR A 1 9.17 -4.63 13.02
CA TYR A 1 8.22 -4.11 12.01
C TYR A 1 9.04 -3.44 10.91
N LEU A 2 9.03 -4.03 9.71
CA LEU A 2 9.94 -3.73 8.58
C LEU A 2 9.60 -2.39 7.86
N GLY A 3 9.44 -1.30 8.59
CA GLY A 3 8.96 -0.01 8.03
C GLY A 3 7.49 -0.01 7.57
N LYS A 4 6.76 -1.11 7.78
CA LYS A 4 5.34 -1.23 7.43
C LYS A 4 4.49 -0.23 8.24
N THR A 5 3.76 0.63 7.54
CA THR A 5 2.75 1.51 8.13
C THR A 5 1.52 0.74 8.62
N LEU A 6 0.65 1.39 9.40
CA LEU A 6 -0.63 0.81 9.82
C LEU A 6 -1.46 0.34 8.62
N LEU A 7 -1.41 1.05 7.49
CA LEU A 7 -2.14 0.69 6.28
C LEU A 7 -1.62 -0.60 5.66
N HIS A 8 -0.30 -0.85 5.67
CA HIS A 8 0.26 -2.14 5.25
C HIS A 8 -0.27 -3.31 6.09
N LEU A 9 -0.33 -3.13 7.41
CA LEU A 9 -0.81 -4.17 8.32
C LEU A 9 -2.32 -4.43 8.14
N ALA A 10 -3.11 -3.38 7.91
CA ALA A 10 -4.53 -3.49 7.63
C ALA A 10 -4.80 -4.26 6.31
N VAL A 11 -3.97 -4.03 5.29
CA VAL A 11 -4.02 -4.77 4.02
C VAL A 11 -3.67 -6.25 4.21
N LEU A 12 -2.58 -6.55 4.93
CA LEU A 12 -2.16 -7.93 5.22
C LEU A 12 -3.22 -8.73 5.97
N THR A 13 -3.96 -8.06 6.86
CA THR A 13 -5.08 -8.68 7.59
C THR A 13 -6.38 -8.72 6.79
N SER A 14 -6.38 -8.21 5.55
CA SER A 14 -7.55 -8.08 4.68
C SER A 14 -8.75 -7.42 5.37
N ASN A 15 -8.48 -6.45 6.25
CA ASN A 15 -9.50 -5.78 7.04
C ASN A 15 -9.94 -4.47 6.37
N GLU A 16 -10.94 -4.57 5.49
CA GLU A 16 -11.49 -3.44 4.74
C GLU A 16 -11.96 -2.28 5.64
N PRO A 17 -12.73 -2.49 6.73
CA PRO A 17 -13.11 -1.40 7.64
C PRO A 17 -11.92 -0.62 8.20
N VAL A 18 -10.85 -1.33 8.59
CA VAL A 18 -9.64 -0.68 9.12
C VAL A 18 -8.90 0.07 8.02
N CYS A 19 -8.80 -0.50 6.81
CA CYS A 19 -8.20 0.20 5.67
C CYS A 19 -8.94 1.52 5.37
N SER A 20 -10.28 1.46 5.35
CA SER A 20 -11.14 2.64 5.12
C SER A 20 -10.93 3.71 6.20
N MET A 21 -10.95 3.30 7.47
CA MET A 21 -10.73 4.21 8.60
C MET A 21 -9.35 4.88 8.52
N LEU A 22 -8.29 4.12 8.24
CA LEU A 22 -6.93 4.65 8.14
C LEU A 22 -6.81 5.67 7.01
N LEU A 23 -7.38 5.39 5.83
CA LEU A 23 -7.38 6.34 4.72
C LEU A 23 -8.19 7.59 5.03
N HIS A 24 -9.33 7.46 5.72
CA HIS A 24 -10.12 8.60 6.17
C HIS A 24 -9.35 9.48 7.18
N LEU A 25 -8.52 8.88 8.02
CA LEU A 25 -7.63 9.58 8.94
C LEU A 25 -6.41 10.21 8.26
N GLY A 26 -6.31 10.13 6.93
CA GLY A 26 -5.20 10.71 6.17
C GLY A 26 -3.94 9.85 6.16
N ALA A 27 -4.06 8.53 6.37
CA ALA A 27 -2.93 7.63 6.17
C ALA A 27 -2.41 7.75 4.73
N ASP A 28 -1.09 7.84 4.59
CA ASP A 28 -0.45 7.88 3.28
C ASP A 28 -0.65 6.54 2.55
N VAL A 29 -1.46 6.59 1.50
CA VAL A 29 -1.82 5.45 0.64
C VAL A 29 -0.63 4.92 -0.17
N ASN A 30 0.40 5.75 -0.37
CA ASN A 30 1.59 5.44 -1.17
C ASN A 30 2.84 5.25 -0.30
N ALA A 31 2.68 5.23 1.03
CA ALA A 31 3.80 5.02 1.95
C ALA A 31 4.56 3.75 1.58
N GLN A 32 5.87 3.82 1.56
CA GLN A 32 6.72 2.66 1.26
C GLN A 32 7.23 2.03 2.55
N ASP A 33 7.17 0.70 2.62
CA ASP A 33 7.89 -0.04 3.65
C ASP A 33 9.41 -0.13 3.32
N MET A 34 10.19 -0.82 4.15
CA MET A 34 11.65 -0.90 3.94
C MET A 34 12.06 -1.68 2.69
N PHE A 35 11.14 -2.36 2.02
CA PHE A 35 11.36 -3.03 0.73
C PHE A 35 10.89 -2.18 -0.45
N GLY A 36 10.45 -0.94 -0.19
CA GLY A 36 9.86 -0.08 -1.22
C GLY A 36 8.44 -0.46 -1.60
N GLN A 37 7.80 -1.40 -0.88
CA GLN A 37 6.45 -1.84 -1.19
C GLN A 37 5.44 -0.84 -0.63
N ARG A 38 4.44 -0.52 -1.45
CA ARG A 38 3.26 0.26 -1.05
C ARG A 38 2.17 -0.66 -0.51
N PRO A 39 1.16 -0.14 0.20
CA PRO A 39 0.01 -0.92 0.62
C PRO A 39 -0.68 -1.64 -0.55
N LEU A 40 -0.73 -1.00 -1.73
CA LEU A 40 -1.27 -1.62 -2.95
C LEU A 40 -0.40 -2.79 -3.45
N ASP A 41 0.92 -2.65 -3.43
CA ASP A 41 1.84 -3.72 -3.84
C ASP A 41 1.68 -4.95 -2.94
N VAL A 42 1.57 -4.71 -1.63
CA VAL A 42 1.32 -5.77 -0.65
C VAL A 42 -0.01 -6.47 -0.95
N ALA A 43 -1.10 -5.74 -1.18
CA ALA A 43 -2.41 -6.31 -1.51
C ALA A 43 -2.37 -7.20 -2.77
N CYS A 44 -1.61 -6.77 -3.79
CA CYS A 44 -1.47 -7.50 -5.05
C CYS A 44 -0.54 -8.72 -4.95
N SER A 45 0.39 -8.72 -3.99
CA SER A 45 1.35 -9.83 -3.79
C SER A 45 0.76 -11.04 -3.06
N GLU A 46 -0.42 -10.90 -2.45
CA GLU A 46 -1.10 -11.98 -1.74
C GLU A 46 -1.58 -13.09 -2.68
N ARG A 47 -1.53 -14.34 -2.21
CA ARG A 47 -2.02 -15.50 -2.99
C ARG A 47 -3.51 -15.37 -3.34
N LYS A 48 -4.27 -14.69 -2.49
CA LYS A 48 -5.69 -14.35 -2.70
C LYS A 48 -5.86 -12.84 -2.53
N PRO A 49 -5.71 -12.04 -3.61
CA PRO A 49 -5.74 -10.59 -3.51
C PRO A 49 -7.10 -10.09 -3.00
N PRO A 50 -7.16 -9.26 -1.95
CA PRO A 50 -8.41 -8.71 -1.45
C PRO A 50 -8.90 -7.60 -2.40
N ILE A 51 -9.66 -8.00 -3.43
CA ILE A 51 -10.15 -7.13 -4.51
C ILE A 51 -10.83 -5.86 -3.98
N GLN A 52 -11.60 -5.98 -2.90
CA GLN A 52 -12.31 -4.84 -2.34
C GLN A 52 -11.37 -3.80 -1.71
N ILE A 53 -10.30 -4.25 -1.06
CA ILE A 53 -9.26 -3.37 -0.52
C ILE A 53 -8.45 -2.75 -1.65
N ILE A 54 -8.13 -3.52 -2.70
CA ILE A 54 -7.46 -3.00 -3.89
C ILE A 54 -8.27 -1.86 -4.52
N LYS A 55 -9.59 -2.06 -4.70
CA LYS A 55 -10.49 -1.01 -5.20
C LYS A 55 -10.47 0.23 -4.30
N LEU A 56 -10.53 0.03 -2.99
CA LEU A 56 -10.54 1.11 -2.00
C LEU A 56 -9.23 1.92 -2.02
N LEU A 57 -8.07 1.26 -2.15
CA LEU A 57 -6.78 1.92 -2.29
C LEU A 57 -6.69 2.70 -3.60
N VAL A 58 -7.10 2.12 -4.73
CA VAL A 58 -7.12 2.79 -6.04
C VAL A 58 -8.05 4.02 -6.02
N GLN A 59 -9.24 3.90 -5.41
CA GLN A 59 -10.17 5.02 -5.23
C GLN A 59 -9.58 6.14 -4.36
N SER A 60 -8.72 5.78 -3.42
CA SER A 60 -7.99 6.71 -2.55
C SER A 60 -6.75 7.32 -3.23
N LYS A 61 -6.64 7.20 -4.57
CA LYS A 61 -5.52 7.68 -5.39
C LYS A 61 -4.19 6.98 -5.10
N ALA A 62 -4.23 5.69 -4.73
CA ALA A 62 -3.03 4.87 -4.73
C ALA A 62 -2.39 4.87 -6.12
N GLU A 63 -1.09 5.10 -6.17
CA GLU A 63 -0.32 4.96 -7.41
C GLU A 63 -0.31 3.49 -7.83
N THR A 64 -0.87 3.22 -9.00
CA THR A 64 -1.00 1.86 -9.55
C THR A 64 0.25 1.38 -10.26
N HIS A 65 1.22 2.26 -10.48
CA HIS A 65 2.51 1.91 -11.05
C HIS A 65 3.43 1.45 -9.92
N PRO A 66 4.14 0.31 -10.08
CA PRO A 66 5.16 -0.07 -9.13
C PRO A 66 6.20 1.05 -9.09
N ALA A 67 6.62 1.47 -7.89
CA ALA A 67 7.75 2.39 -7.75
C ALA A 67 8.92 1.82 -8.53
N SER A 68 9.46 2.57 -9.50
CA SER A 68 10.52 2.02 -10.33
C SER A 68 11.75 1.84 -9.44
N PRO A 69 12.49 0.73 -9.53
CA PRO A 69 13.81 0.64 -8.91
C PRO A 69 14.75 1.76 -9.40
N ARG A 70 14.43 2.42 -10.52
CA ARG A 70 15.16 3.59 -11.06
C ARG A 70 14.89 4.90 -10.34
N ASP A 71 13.83 5.01 -9.54
CA ASP A 71 13.55 6.22 -8.76
C ASP A 71 14.51 6.34 -7.55
N LEU A 72 15.25 5.27 -7.23
CA LEU A 72 16.24 5.20 -6.16
C LEU A 72 17.66 5.59 -6.58
N THR A 73 17.91 5.84 -7.87
CA THR A 73 19.20 6.37 -8.31
C THR A 73 19.11 7.90 -8.43
N PRO A 74 19.67 8.68 -7.49
CA PRO A 74 20.01 10.06 -7.83
C PRO A 74 21.06 9.95 -8.93
N LEU A 75 20.71 10.40 -10.14
CA LEU A 75 21.68 10.57 -11.23
C LEU A 75 22.82 11.44 -10.68
N GLN A 76 23.99 10.83 -10.49
CA GLN A 76 25.25 11.55 -10.31
C GLN A 76 25.76 12.04 -11.66
#